data_AF-A0A940J7P3-F1
#
_entry.id   AF-A0A940J7P3-F1
#
_cell.length_a   1.000
_cell.length_b   1.000
_cell.length_c   1.000
_cell.angle_alpha   90.00
_cell.angle_beta   90.00
_cell.angle_gamma   90.00
#
_symmetry.space_group_name_H-M   'P 1'
#
loop_
_entity.id
_entity.type
_entity.pdbx_description
1 polymer ?
#
loop_
_entity_poly.entity_id
_entity_poly.type
_entity_poly.pdbx_seq_one_letter_code
_entity_poly.pdbx_strand_id
1 'polypeptide(L)'
;METLRDFLLERIQEEETLAQAAIDAHGIGHVWRGAEDDADGEHFARWNPWRVLASCVSKRLIIAAHRDIGVGVDGRADDEIKEQACSTCGQYDQYAIAWPCYTLRVLALDWADHPSYRREWRPQRLSSGVGRAPATSTSTPPSTTTSTGTSTPTAPPPAAAPAQAPAPAAAPPALPRRESGAA
;
A
#
# COMPACT_ATOMS: atom_id res chain seq x y z
N MET A 1 -15.77 -20.85 -6.33
CA MET A 1 -14.34 -20.89 -5.98
C MET A 1 -13.95 -19.49 -5.56
N GLU A 2 -13.44 -19.31 -4.34
CA GLU A 2 -12.98 -18.01 -3.85
C GLU A 2 -11.76 -17.56 -4.65
N THR A 3 -11.80 -16.35 -5.21
CA THR A 3 -10.66 -15.77 -5.93
C THR A 3 -9.73 -15.04 -4.96
N LEU A 4 -8.48 -14.78 -5.36
CA LEU A 4 -7.57 -13.98 -4.53
C LEU A 4 -8.13 -12.58 -4.24
N ARG A 5 -8.89 -12.01 -5.18
CA ARG A 5 -9.53 -10.70 -5.00
C ARG A 5 -10.58 -10.75 -3.90
N ASP A 6 -11.41 -11.79 -3.89
CA ASP A 6 -12.47 -11.96 -2.89
C ASP A 6 -11.85 -12.13 -1.50
N PHE A 7 -10.84 -13.00 -1.37
CA PHE A 7 -10.07 -13.19 -0.15
C PHE A 7 -9.51 -11.87 0.41
N LEU A 8 -8.86 -11.07 -0.45
CA LEU A 8 -8.28 -9.79 -0.03
C LEU A 8 -9.36 -8.82 0.46
N LEU A 9 -10.49 -8.71 -0.25
CA LEU A 9 -11.57 -7.81 0.13
C LEU A 9 -12.24 -8.23 1.44
N GLU A 10 -12.43 -9.54 1.65
CA GLU A 10 -12.97 -10.08 2.89
C GLU A 10 -12.05 -9.78 4.09
N ARG A 11 -10.75 -10.05 3.96
CA ARG A 11 -9.78 -9.78 5.03
C ARG A 11 -9.64 -8.29 5.34
N ILE A 12 -9.69 -7.43 4.33
CA ILE A 12 -9.71 -5.97 4.55
C ILE A 12 -10.99 -5.55 5.30
N GLN A 13 -12.14 -6.13 4.96
CA GLN A 13 -13.39 -5.81 5.65
C GLN A 13 -13.36 -6.24 7.12
N GLU A 14 -12.70 -7.36 7.44
CA GLU A 14 -12.48 -7.78 8.82
C GLU A 14 -11.60 -6.80 9.60
N GLU A 15 -10.44 -6.42 9.06
CA GLU A 15 -9.55 -5.42 9.68
C GLU A 15 -10.28 -4.10 9.93
N GLU A 16 -11.07 -3.65 8.96
CA GLU A 16 -11.89 -2.44 9.07
C GLU A 16 -12.95 -2.55 10.15
N THR A 17 -13.63 -3.70 10.23
CA THR A 17 -14.67 -3.93 11.25
C THR A 17 -14.05 -3.91 12.65
N LEU A 18 -12.89 -4.55 12.83
CA LEU A 18 -12.15 -4.54 14.11
C LEU A 18 -11.67 -3.13 14.48
N ALA A 19 -11.12 -2.39 13.52
CA ALA A 19 -10.68 -1.01 13.74
C ALA A 19 -11.86 -0.08 14.09
N GLN A 20 -12.99 -0.22 13.40
CA GLN A 20 -14.19 0.57 13.67
C GLN A 20 -14.76 0.23 15.06
N ALA A 21 -14.85 -1.05 15.41
CA ALA A 21 -15.30 -1.47 16.74
C ALA A 21 -14.42 -0.89 17.86
N ALA A 22 -13.10 -0.82 17.65
CA ALA A 22 -12.19 -0.17 18.58
C ALA A 22 -12.48 1.35 18.70
N ILE A 23 -12.73 2.05 17.59
CA ILE A 23 -13.09 3.48 17.62
C ILE A 23 -14.38 3.70 18.41
N ASP A 24 -15.40 2.90 18.14
CA ASP A 24 -16.72 3.03 18.75
C ASP A 24 -16.66 2.78 20.27
N ALA A 25 -15.80 1.86 20.71
CA ALA A 25 -15.63 1.53 22.14
C ALA A 25 -14.98 2.65 22.97
N HIS A 26 -14.15 3.50 22.36
CA HIS A 26 -13.33 4.49 23.09
C HIS A 26 -13.89 5.93 23.05
N GLY A 27 -14.96 6.18 22.29
CA GLY A 27 -15.65 7.48 22.24
C GLY A 27 -14.88 8.59 21.50
N ILE A 28 -15.58 9.69 21.22
CA ILE A 28 -15.02 10.83 20.47
C ILE A 28 -13.97 11.54 21.33
N GLY A 29 -12.80 11.83 20.73
CA GLY A 29 -11.71 12.54 21.39
C GLY A 29 -10.73 11.65 22.15
N HIS A 30 -10.90 10.33 22.10
CA HIS A 30 -9.91 9.40 22.65
C HIS A 30 -8.56 9.56 21.95
N VAL A 31 -7.53 9.82 22.75
CA VAL A 31 -6.16 9.91 22.26
C VAL A 31 -5.56 8.51 22.32
N TRP A 32 -5.37 7.92 21.14
CA TRP A 32 -4.66 6.65 20.94
C TRP A 32 -3.15 6.79 21.15
N ARG A 33 -2.77 7.22 22.36
CA ARG A 33 -1.38 7.29 22.81
C ARG A 33 -1.25 6.37 24.01
N GLY A 34 -0.15 5.65 24.05
CA GLY A 34 0.24 4.95 25.26
C GLY A 34 0.37 5.85 26.47
N ALA A 35 0.05 5.33 27.65
CA ALA A 35 0.65 5.87 28.86
C ALA A 35 2.18 5.76 28.72
N GLU A 36 2.90 6.80 29.13
CA GLU A 36 4.34 6.92 28.87
C GLU A 36 5.17 5.80 29.54
N ASP A 37 4.59 5.10 30.54
CA ASP A 37 5.22 4.04 31.31
C ASP A 37 4.67 2.62 31.05
N ASP A 38 3.69 2.45 30.15
CA ASP A 38 3.11 1.13 29.85
C ASP A 38 3.66 0.56 28.55
N ALA A 39 4.14 -0.70 28.59
CA ALA A 39 4.57 -1.44 27.39
C ALA A 39 3.44 -1.55 26.33
N ASP A 40 2.19 -1.49 26.77
CA ASP A 40 1.01 -1.46 25.91
C ASP A 40 0.92 -0.17 25.09
N GLY A 41 1.56 0.90 25.56
CA GLY A 41 1.48 2.20 24.96
C GLY A 41 2.13 2.31 23.58
N GLU A 42 3.28 1.66 23.41
CA GLU A 42 3.93 1.55 22.09
C GLU A 42 3.12 0.65 21.16
N HIS A 43 2.48 -0.40 21.70
CA HIS A 43 1.61 -1.29 20.94
C HIS A 43 0.39 -0.53 20.38
N PHE A 44 -0.30 0.25 21.22
CA PHE A 44 -1.44 1.08 20.79
C PHE A 44 -1.06 2.16 19.78
N ALA A 45 0.09 2.81 19.97
CA ALA A 45 0.58 3.81 19.01
C ALA A 45 0.88 3.17 17.64
N ARG A 46 1.46 1.95 17.64
CA ARG A 46 1.77 1.20 16.41
C ARG A 46 0.50 0.73 15.70
N TRP A 47 -0.49 0.24 16.46
CA TRP A 47 -1.75 -0.33 16.00
C TRP A 47 -2.95 0.61 16.15
N ASN A 48 -2.72 1.92 15.98
CA ASN A 48 -3.77 2.93 16.03
C ASN A 48 -4.92 2.59 15.04
N PRO A 49 -6.18 2.46 15.49
CA PRO A 49 -7.30 2.06 14.63
C PRO A 49 -7.53 2.99 13.43
N TRP A 50 -7.29 4.29 13.56
CA TRP A 50 -7.39 5.22 12.44
C TRP A 50 -6.36 4.93 11.35
N ARG A 51 -5.15 4.51 11.75
CA ARG A 51 -4.11 4.08 10.81
C ARG A 51 -4.51 2.79 10.10
N VAL A 52 -5.13 1.85 10.81
CA VAL A 52 -5.65 0.61 10.23
C VAL A 52 -6.73 0.91 9.19
N LEU A 53 -7.69 1.80 9.47
CA LEU A 53 -8.69 2.24 8.50
C LEU A 53 -8.06 2.88 7.24
N ALA A 54 -7.07 3.76 7.42
CA ALA A 54 -6.34 4.35 6.28
C ALA A 54 -5.61 3.29 5.44
N SER A 55 -5.05 2.26 6.08
CA SER A 55 -4.45 1.10 5.40
C SER A 55 -5.50 0.33 4.60
N CYS A 56 -6.68 0.05 5.18
CA CYS A 56 -7.80 -0.62 4.52
C CYS A 56 -8.24 0.12 3.25
N VAL A 57 -8.39 1.44 3.33
CA VAL A 57 -8.70 2.30 2.17
C VAL A 57 -7.62 2.17 1.10
N SER A 58 -6.35 2.26 1.48
CA SER A 58 -5.23 2.14 0.53
C SER A 58 -5.21 0.79 -0.17
N LYS A 59 -5.39 -0.31 0.57
CA LYS A 59 -5.47 -1.67 0.01
C LYS A 59 -6.65 -1.84 -0.95
N ARG A 60 -7.84 -1.31 -0.61
CA ARG A 60 -9.01 -1.31 -1.52
C ARG A 60 -8.74 -0.55 -2.81
N LEU A 61 -8.09 0.60 -2.75
CA LEU A 61 -7.73 1.37 -3.94
C LEU A 61 -6.75 0.60 -4.84
N ILE A 62 -5.76 -0.08 -4.26
CA ILE A 62 -4.85 -0.96 -5.03
C ILE A 62 -5.64 -2.10 -5.67
N ILE A 63 -6.53 -2.78 -4.94
CA ILE A 63 -7.35 -3.86 -5.49
C ILE A 63 -8.28 -3.35 -6.60
N ALA A 64 -8.86 -2.17 -6.44
CA ALA A 64 -9.73 -1.57 -7.46
C ALA A 64 -8.96 -1.22 -8.74
N ALA A 65 -7.72 -0.74 -8.60
CA ALA A 65 -6.84 -0.46 -9.72
C ALA A 65 -6.42 -1.75 -10.45
N HIS A 66 -6.22 -2.86 -9.74
CA HIS A 66 -5.83 -4.14 -10.33
C HIS A 66 -7.07 -5.01 -10.54
N ARG A 67 -7.70 -4.91 -11.72
CA ARG A 67 -8.85 -5.77 -12.09
C ARG A 67 -8.48 -6.79 -13.17
N ASP A 68 -9.17 -7.92 -13.14
CA ASP A 68 -9.18 -8.88 -14.24
C ASP A 68 -9.91 -8.25 -15.44
N ILE A 69 -9.27 -8.26 -16.61
CA ILE A 69 -9.85 -7.79 -17.87
C ILE A 69 -10.09 -8.93 -18.87
N GLY A 70 -9.96 -10.18 -18.43
CA GLY A 70 -10.12 -11.36 -19.27
C GLY A 70 -8.87 -11.66 -20.09
N VAL A 71 -9.07 -12.29 -21.25
CA VAL A 71 -8.00 -12.82 -22.10
C VAL A 71 -7.09 -11.71 -22.60
N GLY A 72 -5.78 -11.78 -22.37
CA GLY A 72 -4.80 -10.81 -22.89
C GLY A 72 -3.72 -11.48 -23.74
N VAL A 73 -3.04 -10.71 -24.60
CA VAL A 73 -1.97 -11.22 -25.46
C VAL A 73 -0.62 -10.67 -25.00
N ASP A 74 0.39 -11.52 -24.88
CA ASP A 74 1.78 -11.12 -24.63
C ASP A 74 2.57 -11.06 -25.94
N GLY A 75 2.59 -9.88 -26.57
CA GLY A 75 3.29 -9.65 -27.83
C GLY A 75 4.82 -9.77 -27.75
N ARG A 76 5.40 -10.02 -26.56
CA ARG A 76 6.85 -10.24 -26.38
C ARG A 76 7.25 -11.71 -26.37
N ALA A 77 6.30 -12.61 -26.09
CA ALA A 77 6.55 -14.02 -25.87
C ALA A 77 5.82 -14.86 -26.93
N ASP A 78 6.11 -14.60 -28.21
CA ASP A 78 5.52 -15.31 -29.35
C ASP A 78 3.98 -15.30 -29.35
N ASP A 79 3.38 -14.16 -28.97
CA ASP A 79 1.93 -13.96 -28.85
C ASP A 79 1.24 -14.96 -27.90
N GLU A 80 1.89 -15.34 -26.79
CA GLU A 80 1.29 -16.19 -25.77
C GLU A 80 -0.01 -15.56 -25.23
N ILE A 81 -1.11 -16.30 -25.35
CA ILE A 81 -2.43 -15.88 -24.86
C ILE A 81 -2.54 -16.22 -23.37
N LYS A 82 -2.78 -15.20 -22.54
CA LYS A 82 -3.12 -15.36 -21.13
C LYS A 82 -4.63 -15.40 -20.98
N GLU A 83 -5.17 -16.43 -20.33
CA GLU A 83 -6.62 -16.58 -20.11
C GLU A 83 -7.23 -15.42 -19.31
N GLN A 84 -6.44 -14.85 -18.39
CA GLN A 84 -6.82 -13.70 -17.56
C GLN A 84 -5.64 -12.75 -17.40
N ALA A 85 -5.87 -11.45 -17.55
CA ALA A 85 -4.86 -10.41 -17.49
C ALA A 85 -5.23 -9.29 -16.53
N CYS A 86 -4.21 -8.67 -15.93
CA CYS A 86 -4.36 -7.52 -15.06
C CYS A 86 -4.39 -6.20 -15.86
N SER A 87 -5.39 -5.36 -15.61
CA SER A 87 -5.54 -4.05 -16.26
C SER A 87 -4.42 -3.04 -16.02
N THR A 88 -3.63 -3.22 -14.95
CA THR A 88 -2.70 -2.19 -14.45
C THR A 88 -1.25 -2.61 -14.57
N CYS A 89 -0.94 -3.90 -14.45
CA CYS A 89 0.43 -4.39 -14.53
C CYS A 89 0.93 -4.57 -15.98
N GLY A 90 0.02 -4.65 -16.96
CA GLY A 90 0.34 -4.90 -18.36
C GLY A 90 -0.42 -3.96 -19.29
N GLN A 91 -0.03 -3.98 -20.57
CA GLN A 91 -0.86 -3.46 -21.66
C GLN A 91 -1.47 -4.64 -22.41
N TYR A 92 -2.80 -4.62 -22.55
CA TYR A 92 -3.60 -5.76 -23.04
C TYR A 92 -3.13 -6.32 -24.39
N ASP A 93 -2.62 -5.45 -25.26
CA ASP A 93 -2.24 -5.70 -26.65
C ASP A 93 -0.71 -5.76 -26.87
N GLN A 94 0.09 -5.60 -25.82
CA GLN A 94 1.55 -5.56 -25.95
C GLN A 94 2.28 -6.50 -25.00
N TYR A 95 1.84 -6.58 -23.74
CA TYR A 95 2.47 -7.41 -22.71
C TYR A 95 1.46 -7.70 -21.59
N ALA A 96 0.53 -8.61 -21.85
CA ALA A 96 -0.44 -9.03 -20.84
C ALA A 96 0.25 -9.65 -19.62
N ILE A 97 -0.08 -9.16 -18.43
CA ILE A 97 0.38 -9.76 -17.17
C ILE A 97 -0.71 -10.68 -16.63
N ALA A 98 -0.35 -11.95 -16.43
CA ALA A 98 -1.25 -12.97 -15.90
C ALA A 98 -1.92 -12.53 -14.58
N TRP A 99 -3.22 -12.78 -14.51
CA TRP A 99 -4.03 -12.60 -13.33
C TRP A 99 -4.02 -13.86 -12.43
N PRO A 100 -4.06 -13.73 -11.08
CA PRO A 100 -3.84 -12.51 -10.33
C PRO A 100 -2.36 -12.10 -10.38
N CYS A 101 -2.13 -10.80 -10.60
CA CYS A 101 -0.79 -10.25 -10.79
C CYS A 101 0.03 -10.24 -9.48
N TYR A 102 1.34 -10.06 -9.62
CA TYR A 102 2.29 -10.06 -8.50
C TYR A 102 1.91 -9.09 -7.36
N THR A 103 1.42 -7.88 -7.68
CA THR A 103 1.02 -6.89 -6.67
C THR A 103 -0.05 -7.43 -5.72
N LEU A 104 -1.10 -8.07 -6.23
CA LEU A 104 -2.16 -8.64 -5.40
C LEU A 104 -1.67 -9.81 -4.56
N ARG A 105 -0.77 -10.63 -5.13
CA ARG A 105 -0.12 -11.72 -4.38
C ARG A 105 0.73 -11.19 -3.22
N VAL A 106 1.41 -10.06 -3.40
CA VAL A 106 2.19 -9.41 -2.35
C VAL A 106 1.29 -8.86 -1.26
N LEU A 107 0.18 -8.21 -1.61
CA LEU A 107 -0.81 -7.76 -0.61
C LEU A 107 -1.34 -8.91 0.25
N ALA A 108 -1.49 -10.11 -0.34
CA ALA A 108 -1.98 -11.27 0.38
C ALA A 108 -1.02 -11.79 1.46
N LEU A 109 0.25 -11.37 1.44
CA LEU A 109 1.24 -11.78 2.44
C LEU A 109 0.90 -11.29 3.86
N ASP A 110 0.14 -10.20 4.00
CA ASP A 110 -0.35 -9.71 5.29
C ASP A 110 -1.18 -10.79 6.03
N TRP A 111 -1.76 -11.74 5.29
CA TRP A 111 -2.61 -12.80 5.82
C TRP A 111 -2.10 -14.21 5.46
N ALA A 112 -0.79 -14.37 5.29
CA ALA A 112 -0.19 -15.67 4.92
C ALA A 112 -0.44 -16.79 5.94
N ASP A 113 -0.65 -16.43 7.21
CA ASP A 113 -0.94 -17.36 8.31
C ASP A 113 -2.45 -17.60 8.52
N HIS A 114 -3.32 -16.98 7.71
CA HIS A 114 -4.76 -17.13 7.82
C HIS A 114 -5.23 -18.52 7.32
N PRO A 115 -6.17 -19.21 7.99
CA PRO A 115 -6.61 -20.56 7.58
C PRO A 115 -7.15 -20.66 6.15
N SER A 116 -7.85 -19.63 5.67
CA SER A 116 -8.36 -19.55 4.29
C SER A 116 -7.29 -19.16 3.25
N TYR A 117 -6.07 -18.83 3.66
CA TYR A 117 -5.00 -18.47 2.73
C TYR A 117 -4.55 -19.68 1.93
N ARG A 118 -4.56 -19.57 0.59
CA ARG A 118 -4.11 -20.64 -0.31
C ARG A 118 -2.66 -20.42 -0.70
N ARG A 119 -1.82 -21.46 -0.58
CA ARG A 119 -0.38 -21.40 -0.90
C ARG A 119 -0.07 -20.95 -2.34
N GLU A 120 -0.95 -21.26 -3.28
CA GLU A 120 -0.85 -20.84 -4.68
C GLU A 120 -0.94 -19.32 -4.88
N TRP A 121 -1.49 -18.58 -3.91
CA TRP A 121 -1.52 -17.12 -3.90
C TRP A 121 -0.20 -16.49 -3.47
N ARG A 122 0.74 -17.28 -2.92
CA ARG A 122 2.07 -16.78 -2.56
C ARG A 122 2.75 -16.17 -3.79
N PRO A 123 3.40 -15.00 -3.65
CA PRO A 123 4.19 -14.43 -4.73
C PRO A 123 5.23 -15.44 -5.18
N GLN A 124 5.17 -15.81 -6.46
CA GLN A 124 6.27 -16.53 -7.08
C GLN A 124 7.44 -15.55 -7.24
N ARG A 125 8.68 -16.05 -7.13
CA ARG A 125 9.85 -15.20 -7.41
C ARG A 125 9.70 -14.64 -8.81
N LEU A 126 9.77 -13.32 -8.94
CA LEU A 126 9.82 -12.68 -10.24
C LEU A 126 11.02 -13.26 -11.01
N SER A 127 10.74 -13.93 -12.13
CA SER A 127 11.74 -14.53 -13.00
C SER A 127 12.76 -13.50 -13.52
N SER A 128 12.42 -12.21 -13.44
CA SER A 128 13.20 -11.07 -13.93
C SER A 128 14.33 -10.58 -13.01
N GLY A 129 14.60 -11.25 -11.88
CA GLY A 129 15.72 -10.87 -10.99
C GLY A 129 15.51 -9.58 -10.19
N VAL A 130 14.37 -8.90 -10.36
CA VAL A 130 13.96 -7.77 -9.53
C VAL A 130 13.71 -8.28 -8.11
N GLY A 131 14.56 -7.89 -7.16
CA GLY A 131 14.50 -8.33 -5.76
C GLY A 131 15.48 -9.45 -5.38
N ARG A 132 16.43 -9.83 -6.25
CA ARG A 132 17.64 -10.49 -5.75
C ARG A 132 18.36 -9.45 -4.87
N ALA A 133 18.26 -9.60 -3.54
CA ALA A 133 19.18 -8.91 -2.63
C ALA A 133 20.57 -9.03 -3.24
N PRO A 134 21.34 -7.94 -3.37
CA PRO A 134 22.66 -8.00 -4.01
C PRO A 134 23.37 -9.19 -3.38
N ALA A 135 23.71 -10.18 -4.20
CA ALA A 135 24.53 -11.28 -3.72
C ALA A 135 25.70 -10.58 -3.06
N THR A 136 25.86 -10.76 -1.74
CA THR A 136 27.02 -10.27 -1.00
C THR A 136 28.19 -10.77 -1.79
N SER A 137 28.73 -9.90 -2.65
CA SER A 137 29.93 -10.18 -3.39
C SER A 137 30.90 -10.38 -2.26
N THR A 138 31.34 -11.62 -2.07
CA THR A 138 32.52 -11.94 -1.30
C THR A 138 33.65 -11.26 -2.06
N SER A 139 33.74 -9.94 -1.88
CA SER A 139 34.79 -9.12 -2.41
C SER A 139 35.99 -9.60 -1.63
N THR A 140 36.84 -10.35 -2.32
CA THR A 140 38.25 -10.49 -1.96
C THR A 140 38.72 -9.11 -1.48
N PRO A 141 39.26 -8.99 -0.26
CA PRO A 141 39.67 -7.70 0.28
C PRO A 141 40.76 -7.13 -0.64
N PRO A 142 40.60 -5.90 -1.18
CA PRO A 142 41.69 -5.23 -1.86
C PRO A 142 42.77 -4.90 -0.83
N SER A 143 44.03 -5.11 -1.22
CA SER A 143 45.20 -4.77 -0.41
C SER A 143 45.15 -3.30 0.02
N THR A 144 45.26 -3.11 1.34
CA THR A 144 45.24 -1.82 2.02
C THR A 144 46.32 -0.90 1.47
N THR A 145 45.93 0.10 0.67
CA THR A 145 46.77 1.27 0.41
C THR A 145 46.18 2.44 1.19
N THR A 146 46.85 2.79 2.28
CA THR A 146 46.49 3.91 3.16
C THR A 146 46.68 5.21 2.39
N SER A 147 45.58 5.82 1.95
CA SER A 147 45.54 7.20 1.44
C SER A 147 44.87 8.08 2.49
N THR A 148 45.67 8.92 3.14
CA THR A 148 45.21 9.89 4.13
C THR A 148 44.60 11.09 3.40
N GLY A 149 43.32 10.99 3.07
CA GLY A 149 42.53 12.10 2.53
C GLY A 149 41.88 12.92 3.65
N THR A 150 42.44 14.10 3.93
CA THR A 150 41.83 15.11 4.81
C THR A 150 40.52 15.59 4.18
N SER A 151 39.39 15.12 4.71
CA SER A 151 38.06 15.56 4.29
C SER A 151 37.67 16.82 5.06
N THR A 152 37.50 17.93 4.34
CA THR A 152 36.95 19.18 4.88
C THR A 152 35.46 18.98 5.20
N PRO A 153 34.98 19.35 6.40
CA PRO A 153 33.57 19.24 6.75
C PRO A 153 32.73 20.17 5.85
N THR A 154 31.81 19.59 5.10
CA THR A 154 30.80 20.31 4.32
C THR A 154 29.76 20.88 5.29
N ALA A 155 29.55 22.19 5.23
CA ALA A 155 28.55 22.87 6.06
C ALA A 155 27.14 22.33 5.79
N PRO A 156 26.29 22.20 6.84
CA PRO A 156 24.92 21.76 6.67
C PRO A 156 24.13 22.76 5.81
N PRO A 157 23.18 22.28 4.98
CA PRO A 157 22.31 23.16 4.22
C PRO A 157 21.45 24.03 5.17
N PRO A 158 21.11 25.26 4.77
CA PRO A 158 20.26 26.13 5.57
C PRO A 158 18.87 25.51 5.77
N ALA A 159 18.31 25.74 6.95
CA ALA A 159 16.98 25.26 7.33
C ALA A 159 15.93 25.71 6.31
N ALA A 160 15.11 24.75 5.85
CA ALA A 160 14.01 25.00 4.95
C ALA A 160 13.04 26.02 5.56
N ALA A 161 12.67 27.04 4.77
CA ALA A 161 11.69 28.03 5.17
C ALA A 161 10.33 27.36 5.48
N PRO A 162 9.59 27.83 6.50
CA PRO A 162 8.30 27.28 6.84
C PRO A 162 7.34 27.40 5.65
N ALA A 163 6.67 26.30 5.32
CA ALA A 163 5.64 26.25 4.29
C ALA A 163 4.52 27.25 4.64
N GLN A 164 4.17 28.13 3.70
CA GLN A 164 3.02 29.02 3.84
C GLN A 164 1.74 28.18 3.96
N ALA A 165 0.93 28.51 4.96
CA ALA A 165 -0.36 27.90 5.15
C ALA A 165 -1.25 28.15 3.91
N PRO A 166 -2.01 27.15 3.44
CA PRO A 166 -2.91 27.33 2.32
C PRO A 166 -3.98 28.38 2.65
N ALA A 167 -4.29 29.23 1.66
CA ALA A 167 -5.35 30.21 1.77
C ALA A 167 -6.71 29.51 2.05
N PRO A 168 -7.60 30.13 2.84
CA PRO A 168 -8.91 29.55 3.13
C PRO A 168 -9.72 29.39 1.84
N ALA A 169 -10.36 28.23 1.71
CA ALA A 169 -11.27 27.94 0.60
C ALA A 169 -12.42 28.96 0.58
N ALA A 170 -12.72 29.48 -0.62
CA ALA A 170 -13.82 30.40 -0.84
C ALA A 170 -15.16 29.78 -0.38
N ALA A 171 -15.96 30.55 0.34
CA ALA A 171 -17.27 30.12 0.80
C ALA A 171 -18.17 29.75 -0.39
N PRO A 172 -18.95 28.66 -0.30
CA PRO A 172 -19.89 28.29 -1.36
C PRO A 172 -20.99 29.35 -1.51
N PRO A 173 -21.52 29.55 -2.72
CA PRO A 173 -22.59 30.51 -2.97
C PRO A 173 -23.86 30.13 -2.21
N ALA A 174 -24.54 31.13 -1.65
CA ALA A 174 -25.79 30.96 -0.93
C ALA A 174 -26.88 30.38 -1.84
N LEU A 175 -27.55 29.32 -1.38
CA LEU A 175 -28.67 28.72 -2.09
C LEU A 175 -29.89 29.67 -2.09
N PRO A 176 -30.64 29.75 -3.20
CA PRO A 176 -31.83 30.59 -3.27
C PRO A 176 -32.92 30.11 -2.31
N ARG A 177 -33.52 31.05 -1.59
CA ARG A 177 -34.68 30.81 -0.71
C ARG A 177 -35.87 30.33 -1.56
N ARG A 178 -36.43 29.17 -1.22
CA ARG A 178 -37.72 28.72 -1.76
C ARG A 178 -38.82 29.59 -1.15
N GLU A 179 -39.49 30.37 -1.99
CA GLU A 179 -40.74 31.02 -1.62
C GLU A 179 -41.84 29.97 -1.56
N SER A 180 -42.40 29.77 -0.37
CA SER A 180 -43.57 28.94 -0.14
C SER A 180 -44.82 29.68 -0.62
N GLY A 181 -45.24 29.41 -1.85
CA GLY A 181 -46.56 29.80 -2.33
C GLY A 181 -47.64 28.94 -1.68
N ALA A 182 -48.46 29.56 -0.84
CA ALA A 182 -49.71 28.98 -0.36
C ALA A 182 -50.82 29.23 -1.40
N ALA A 183 -51.58 28.17 -1.71
CA ALA A 183 -52.86 28.23 -2.39
C ALA A 183 -53.96 27.87 -1.40
#